data_AF-A0AAJ1VM22-F1
#
_entry.id   AF-A0AAJ1VM22-F1
#
_cell.length_a   1.000
_cell.length_b   1.000
_cell.length_c   1.000
_cell.angle_alpha   90.00
_cell.angle_beta   90.00
_cell.angle_gamma   90.00
#
_symmetry.space_group_name_H-M   'P 1'
#
loop_
_entity.id
_entity.type
_entity.pdbx_description
1 polymer ?
#
loop_
_entity_poly.entity_id
_entity_poly.type
_entity_poly.pdbx_seq_one_letter_code
_entity_poly.pdbx_strand_id
1 'polypeptide(L)'
;MKSKIFGGLLIFLALWSCQKKEKEDLKSLQDKDSLQTIIKQDSLHKEKQSEKESSKVFTDDFLKIENAQVNGNDIVLSQEQFQKLYSKHDSIKSEVWDCGSPFEWLDKAWMEKIYGKDLLSFDGKITTFYTGNAEFISNNHKVIFSSAKSGNNRFEIRSHHIILTNNTTVAEFQKLFPKLKIEDTDRKNIQSFSIPVGKETEDSFMFYFKDGKLDNFNLWWLLC
;
A
#
# COMPACT_ATOMS: atom_id res chain seq x y z
N MET A 1 -22.11 -68.91 -10.46
CA MET A 1 -21.02 -69.87 -10.18
C MET A 1 -19.76 -69.09 -9.78
N LYS A 2 -19.27 -69.33 -8.54
CA LYS A 2 -17.87 -69.33 -8.02
C LYS A 2 -16.88 -68.24 -8.52
N SER A 3 -16.46 -67.24 -7.71
CA SER A 3 -15.43 -67.24 -6.61
C SER A 3 -14.02 -67.66 -7.10
N LYS A 4 -12.93 -66.90 -6.95
CA LYS A 4 -12.08 -66.65 -5.75
C LYS A 4 -10.92 -65.68 -6.14
N ILE A 5 -10.55 -64.63 -5.40
CA ILE A 5 -9.78 -64.49 -4.12
C ILE A 5 -8.25 -64.57 -4.27
N PHE A 6 -7.60 -63.45 -3.86
CA PHE A 6 -6.34 -63.22 -3.13
C PHE A 6 -5.07 -64.09 -3.32
N GLY A 7 -3.93 -63.39 -3.24
CA GLY A 7 -2.69 -63.83 -2.58
C GLY A 7 -1.52 -62.91 -2.95
N GLY A 8 -0.70 -62.35 -2.07
CA GLY A 8 -0.52 -62.49 -0.63
C GLY A 8 0.84 -61.87 -0.26
N LEU A 9 0.87 -61.14 0.85
CA LEU A 9 2.01 -60.46 1.48
C LEU A 9 2.71 -61.40 2.48
N LEU A 10 4.05 -61.45 2.54
CA LEU A 10 4.89 -62.06 3.61
C LEU A 10 6.28 -61.36 3.57
N ILE A 11 6.61 -60.38 4.41
CA ILE A 11 7.12 -60.37 5.82
C ILE A 11 8.42 -61.18 6.03
N PHE A 12 9.44 -60.52 6.60
CA PHE A 12 10.34 -60.89 7.74
C PHE A 12 11.73 -60.24 7.55
N LEU A 13 12.04 -59.11 8.21
CA LEU A 13 12.62 -58.99 9.57
C LEU A 13 13.89 -59.82 9.79
N ALA A 14 15.04 -59.14 9.78
CA ALA A 14 16.24 -59.55 10.49
C ALA A 14 16.76 -58.36 11.32
N LEU A 15 16.24 -58.26 12.54
CA LEU A 15 16.88 -57.60 13.67
C LEU A 15 17.72 -58.65 14.39
N TRP A 16 19.05 -58.54 14.32
CA TRP A 16 20.08 -59.13 15.20
C TRP A 16 21.33 -58.26 14.99
N SER A 17 22.02 -57.67 15.97
CA SER A 17 22.01 -57.81 17.42
C SER A 17 22.52 -56.51 18.05
N CYS A 18 21.99 -56.20 19.22
CA CYS A 18 22.45 -55.15 20.12
C CYS A 18 23.11 -55.83 21.34
N GLN A 19 24.35 -55.45 21.69
CA GLN A 19 25.04 -55.51 23.01
C GLN A 19 26.55 -55.34 22.74
N LYS A 20 27.39 -54.57 23.46
CA LYS A 20 27.34 -53.96 24.80
C LYS A 20 28.44 -52.87 24.94
N LYS A 21 28.32 -52.10 26.02
CA LYS A 21 28.95 -50.82 26.45
C LYS A 21 30.48 -50.79 26.77
N GLU A 22 31.08 -49.59 26.69
CA GLU A 22 32.01 -48.91 27.66
C GLU A 22 32.12 -47.41 27.22
N LYS A 23 31.75 -46.34 27.99
CA LYS A 23 32.45 -45.59 29.09
C LYS A 23 33.94 -45.32 28.77
N GLU A 24 34.57 -44.14 28.77
CA GLU A 24 34.43 -42.73 29.26
C GLU A 24 35.00 -41.81 28.14
N ASP A 25 34.85 -40.49 28.03
CA ASP A 25 35.21 -39.44 29.00
C ASP A 25 34.72 -38.06 28.51
N LEU A 26 34.41 -37.18 29.46
CA LEU A 26 33.92 -35.81 29.25
C LEU A 26 35.10 -34.86 28.96
N LYS A 27 35.01 -34.06 27.89
CA LYS A 27 35.62 -32.71 27.88
C LYS A 27 34.63 -31.68 27.32
N SER A 28 34.18 -30.82 28.22
CA SER A 28 33.51 -29.56 27.96
C SER A 28 34.46 -28.56 27.30
N LEU A 29 33.96 -27.78 26.35
CA LEU A 29 34.26 -26.34 26.25
C LEU A 29 33.25 -25.64 25.33
N GLN A 30 32.49 -24.73 25.93
CA GLN A 30 31.86 -23.59 25.28
C GLN A 30 32.92 -22.69 24.65
N ASP A 31 32.69 -22.23 23.43
CA ASP A 31 32.68 -20.80 23.05
C ASP A 31 32.06 -20.71 21.65
N LYS A 32 30.95 -19.98 21.47
CA LYS A 32 30.93 -18.60 20.95
C LYS A 32 31.85 -18.44 19.73
N ASP A 33 31.28 -18.32 18.53
CA ASP A 33 30.97 -17.00 17.94
C ASP A 33 30.48 -17.17 16.49
N SER A 34 29.78 -16.14 16.00
CA SER A 34 29.50 -15.86 14.58
C SER A 34 28.54 -16.78 13.80
N LEU A 35 27.24 -16.67 14.11
CA LEU A 35 26.19 -16.88 13.09
C LEU A 35 25.10 -15.79 13.23
N GLN A 36 25.55 -14.54 13.36
CA GLN A 36 24.73 -13.37 13.00
C GLN A 36 24.94 -13.07 11.51
N THR A 37 24.23 -13.81 10.67
CA THR A 37 24.13 -13.44 9.26
C THR A 37 22.84 -12.65 9.06
N ILE A 38 22.99 -11.33 9.20
CA ILE A 38 22.36 -10.31 8.37
C ILE A 38 20.83 -10.43 8.28
N ILE A 39 20.16 -10.09 9.38
CA ILE A 39 18.86 -9.42 9.28
C ILE A 39 19.16 -8.06 8.66
N LYS A 40 18.94 -7.92 7.35
CA LYS A 40 18.80 -6.60 6.71
C LYS A 40 17.60 -5.94 7.38
N GLN A 41 17.91 -5.23 8.45
CA GLN A 41 17.08 -4.20 9.03
C GLN A 41 17.04 -3.09 7.97
N ASP A 42 16.13 -3.23 7.01
CA ASP A 42 15.81 -2.15 6.09
C ASP A 42 15.41 -0.98 6.97
N SER A 43 16.18 0.08 6.82
CA SER A 43 16.12 1.29 7.61
C SER A 43 14.71 1.86 7.51
N LEU A 44 13.88 1.58 8.52
CA LEU A 44 12.95 2.58 9.03
C LEU A 44 13.80 3.83 9.21
N HIS A 45 13.61 4.81 8.32
CA HIS A 45 14.15 6.13 8.49
C HIS A 45 13.81 6.55 9.92
N LYS A 46 14.81 6.48 10.81
CA LYS A 46 14.82 7.27 12.02
C LYS A 46 14.92 8.70 11.53
N GLU A 47 13.76 9.28 11.23
CA GLU A 47 13.62 10.73 11.24
C GLU A 47 14.23 11.18 12.56
N LYS A 48 15.29 11.99 12.46
CA LYS A 48 15.74 12.82 13.57
C LYS A 48 14.48 13.37 14.21
N GLN A 49 14.30 13.15 15.51
CA GLN A 49 13.36 13.91 16.33
C GLN A 49 13.76 15.39 16.26
N SER A 50 13.40 16.04 15.16
CA SER A 50 13.07 17.45 15.15
C SER A 50 11.97 17.62 16.19
N GLU A 51 12.03 18.70 16.96
CA GLU A 51 10.92 19.10 17.83
C GLU A 51 9.62 18.88 17.08
N LYS A 52 8.74 18.05 17.66
CA LYS A 52 7.54 17.55 16.99
C LYS A 52 6.58 18.74 16.90
N GLU A 53 6.73 19.55 15.85
CA GLU A 53 5.81 20.66 15.57
C GLU A 53 4.38 20.11 15.63
N SER A 54 3.54 20.76 16.43
CA SER A 54 2.18 20.28 16.62
C SER A 54 1.40 20.41 15.31
N SER A 55 0.57 19.40 15.02
CA SER A 55 -0.31 19.44 13.86
C SER A 55 -1.17 20.71 13.88
N LYS A 56 -1.21 21.39 12.74
CA LYS A 56 -2.00 22.60 12.52
C LYS A 56 -3.33 22.19 11.93
N VAL A 57 -4.39 22.92 12.31
CA VAL A 57 -5.72 22.73 11.73
C VAL A 57 -5.66 23.10 10.25
N PHE A 58 -6.23 22.24 9.41
CA PHE A 58 -6.38 22.49 7.98
C PHE A 58 -7.71 23.20 7.72
N THR A 59 -7.62 24.44 7.27
CA THR A 59 -8.79 25.31 7.02
C THR A 59 -8.97 25.67 5.56
N ASP A 60 -8.08 25.22 4.68
CA ASP A 60 -8.20 25.46 3.25
C ASP A 60 -9.39 24.67 2.68
N ASP A 61 -10.01 25.20 1.64
CA ASP A 61 -11.19 24.57 1.04
C ASP A 61 -10.83 23.38 0.13
N PHE A 62 -9.57 23.26 -0.27
CA PHE A 62 -9.05 22.17 -1.10
C PHE A 62 -7.60 21.83 -0.73
N LEU A 63 -7.20 20.57 -0.94
CA LEU A 63 -5.85 20.07 -0.75
C LEU A 63 -5.25 19.69 -2.10
N LYS A 64 -4.37 20.54 -2.63
CA LYS A 64 -3.70 20.22 -3.88
C LYS A 64 -2.87 18.95 -3.76
N ILE A 65 -2.82 18.18 -4.85
CA ILE A 65 -2.13 16.88 -4.90
C ILE A 65 -0.66 16.99 -4.49
N GLU A 66 0.03 18.05 -4.91
CA GLU A 66 1.44 18.28 -4.57
C GLU A 66 1.71 18.54 -3.08
N ASN A 67 0.67 18.86 -2.31
CA ASN A 67 0.78 19.13 -0.87
C ASN A 67 0.51 17.89 0.00
N ALA A 68 0.11 16.79 -0.63
CA ALA A 68 -0.19 15.52 0.01
C ALA A 68 0.90 14.48 -0.25
N GLN A 69 1.05 13.53 0.66
CA GLN A 69 1.98 12.43 0.52
C GLN A 69 1.43 11.13 1.12
N VAL A 70 1.96 10.02 0.62
CA VAL A 70 1.72 8.69 1.17
C VAL A 70 3.05 8.05 1.53
N ASN A 71 3.20 7.66 2.80
CA ASN A 71 4.44 7.07 3.34
C ASN A 71 5.67 7.94 3.09
N GLY A 72 5.52 9.27 3.20
CA GLY A 72 6.57 10.26 2.95
C GLY A 72 6.89 10.52 1.47
N ASN A 73 6.16 9.90 0.52
CA ASN A 73 6.37 10.05 -0.91
C ASN A 73 5.25 10.88 -1.55
N ASP A 74 5.59 11.62 -2.60
CA ASP A 74 4.64 12.42 -3.36
C ASP A 74 3.55 11.54 -4.00
N ILE A 75 2.32 12.07 -4.09
CA ILE A 75 1.18 11.37 -4.71
C ILE A 75 1.43 11.06 -6.18
N VAL A 76 2.20 11.91 -6.87
CA VAL A 76 2.55 11.79 -8.29
C VAL A 76 4.05 11.58 -8.40
N LEU A 77 4.45 10.50 -9.05
CA LEU A 77 5.84 10.10 -9.23
C LEU A 77 6.13 9.93 -10.72
N SER A 78 7.38 10.14 -11.11
CA SER A 78 7.84 9.59 -12.38
C SER A 78 7.90 8.06 -12.31
N GLN A 79 7.80 7.40 -13.46
CA GLN A 79 7.96 5.94 -13.54
C GLN A 79 9.28 5.46 -12.89
N GLU A 80 10.37 6.19 -13.09
CA GLU A 80 11.68 5.87 -12.53
C GLU A 80 11.70 6.01 -11.00
N GLN A 81 11.12 7.10 -10.46
CA GLN A 81 11.02 7.28 -9.01
C GLN A 81 10.19 6.19 -8.37
N PHE A 82 9.06 5.82 -8.98
CA PHE A 82 8.20 4.75 -8.50
C PHE A 82 8.94 3.41 -8.45
N GLN A 83 9.66 3.04 -9.51
CA GLN A 83 10.43 1.78 -9.56
C GLN A 83 11.57 1.72 -8.53
N LYS A 84 12.17 2.87 -8.19
CA LYS A 84 13.19 2.94 -7.13
C LYS A 84 12.58 2.75 -5.74
N LEU A 85 11.43 3.35 -5.47
CA LEU A 85 10.73 3.26 -4.19
C LEU A 85 10.09 1.88 -4.00
N TYR A 86 9.51 1.33 -5.06
CA TYR A 86 8.73 0.10 -5.04
C TYR A 86 9.29 -0.88 -6.08
N SER A 87 10.45 -1.46 -5.77
CA SER A 87 11.12 -2.41 -6.66
C SER A 87 10.43 -3.79 -6.76
N LYS A 88 9.48 -4.06 -5.85
CA LYS A 88 8.67 -5.28 -5.82
C LYS A 88 7.20 -4.90 -5.82
N HIS A 89 6.40 -5.68 -6.53
CA HIS A 89 4.96 -5.49 -6.65
C HIS A 89 4.26 -6.77 -6.24
N ASP A 90 3.16 -6.64 -5.48
CA ASP A 90 2.29 -7.74 -5.10
C ASP A 90 1.52 -8.24 -6.33
N SER A 91 1.07 -7.32 -7.18
CA SER A 91 0.53 -7.62 -8.51
C SER A 91 0.59 -6.41 -9.44
N ILE A 92 0.49 -6.68 -10.74
CA ILE A 92 0.44 -5.66 -11.80
C ILE A 92 -0.67 -6.08 -12.77
N LYS A 93 -1.53 -5.14 -13.14
CA LYS A 93 -2.62 -5.36 -14.10
C LYS A 93 -2.67 -4.20 -15.07
N SER A 94 -2.89 -4.47 -16.35
CA SER A 94 -3.20 -3.43 -17.33
C SER A 94 -4.57 -3.69 -17.93
N GLU A 95 -5.40 -2.66 -17.97
CA GLU A 95 -6.75 -2.73 -18.55
C GLU A 95 -7.12 -1.43 -19.24
N VAL A 96 -8.08 -1.51 -20.16
CA VAL A 96 -8.65 -0.34 -20.82
C VAL A 96 -9.71 0.24 -19.91
N TRP A 97 -9.65 1.54 -19.65
CA TRP A 97 -10.67 2.25 -18.89
C TRP A 97 -11.72 2.84 -19.85
N ASP A 98 -13.00 2.65 -19.50
CA ASP A 98 -14.11 3.06 -20.35
C ASP A 98 -14.41 4.57 -20.26
N CYS A 99 -14.08 5.19 -19.13
CA CYS A 99 -14.27 6.61 -18.88
C CYS A 99 -12.92 7.29 -18.58
N GLY A 100 -12.35 7.92 -19.60
CA GLY A 100 -11.23 8.85 -19.50
C GLY A 100 -10.01 8.37 -18.69
N SER A 101 -9.17 9.32 -18.30
CA SER A 101 -8.01 9.06 -17.45
C SER A 101 -7.59 10.31 -16.67
N PRO A 102 -7.17 10.18 -15.39
CA PRO A 102 -6.63 11.33 -14.65
C PRO A 102 -5.35 11.91 -15.31
N PHE A 103 -4.68 11.13 -16.17
CA PHE A 103 -3.51 11.59 -16.89
C PHE A 103 -3.82 12.61 -18.01
N GLU A 104 -5.07 12.71 -18.46
CA GLU A 104 -5.47 13.68 -19.49
C GLU A 104 -5.20 15.13 -19.06
N TRP A 105 -5.40 15.43 -17.77
CA TRP A 105 -5.06 16.73 -17.19
C TRP A 105 -3.73 16.71 -16.44
N LEU A 106 -3.41 15.64 -15.71
CA LEU A 106 -2.20 15.57 -14.88
C LEU A 106 -0.90 15.47 -15.70
N ASP A 107 -1.00 14.90 -16.90
CA ASP A 107 0.13 14.67 -17.80
C ASP A 107 -0.16 15.18 -19.21
N LYS A 108 -1.04 16.19 -19.31
CA LYS A 108 -1.57 16.71 -20.57
C LYS A 108 -0.51 16.93 -21.64
N ALA A 109 0.56 17.66 -21.34
CA ALA A 109 1.58 17.99 -22.33
C ALA A 109 2.28 16.74 -22.91
N TRP A 110 2.48 15.70 -22.09
CA TRP A 110 3.03 14.44 -22.55
C TRP A 110 2.00 13.64 -23.35
N MET A 111 0.77 13.55 -22.83
CA MET A 111 -0.34 12.88 -23.50
C MET A 111 -0.59 13.47 -24.89
N GLU A 112 -0.68 14.80 -25.02
CA GLU A 112 -0.89 15.49 -26.30
C GLU A 112 0.29 15.29 -27.27
N LYS A 113 1.52 15.20 -26.75
CA LYS A 113 2.72 14.93 -27.56
C LYS A 113 2.70 13.52 -28.16
N ILE A 114 2.24 12.53 -27.39
CA ILE A 114 2.24 11.11 -27.80
C ILE A 114 0.99 10.77 -28.63
N TYR A 115 -0.18 11.25 -28.21
CA TYR A 115 -1.47 10.83 -28.76
C TYR A 115 -2.21 11.92 -29.57
N GLY A 116 -1.68 13.15 -29.61
CA GLY A 116 -2.31 14.31 -30.25
C GLY A 116 -3.23 15.09 -29.30
N LYS A 117 -3.59 16.33 -29.65
CA LYS A 117 -4.36 17.24 -28.77
C LYS A 117 -5.72 16.70 -28.32
N ASP A 118 -6.38 15.94 -29.19
CA ASP A 118 -7.71 15.39 -28.93
C ASP A 118 -7.66 13.99 -28.29
N LEU A 119 -6.45 13.47 -28.03
CA LEU A 119 -6.19 12.15 -27.43
C LEU A 119 -6.90 10.97 -28.12
N LEU A 120 -7.35 11.13 -29.37
CA LEU A 120 -8.12 10.13 -30.12
C LEU A 120 -7.38 8.80 -30.33
N SER A 121 -6.05 8.80 -30.22
CA SER A 121 -5.23 7.60 -30.34
C SER A 121 -4.82 6.99 -29.00
N PHE A 122 -5.21 7.60 -27.88
CA PHE A 122 -5.05 7.00 -26.56
C PHE A 122 -6.07 5.87 -26.42
N ASP A 123 -5.58 4.65 -26.21
CA ASP A 123 -6.39 3.43 -26.13
C ASP A 123 -7.05 3.21 -24.76
N GLY A 124 -6.96 4.20 -23.86
CA GLY A 124 -7.49 4.12 -22.51
C GLY A 124 -6.73 3.13 -21.61
N LYS A 125 -5.58 2.60 -22.04
CA LYS A 125 -4.88 1.57 -21.29
C LYS A 125 -4.16 2.15 -20.07
N ILE A 126 -4.59 1.71 -18.89
CA ILE A 126 -4.01 2.07 -17.60
C ILE A 126 -3.38 0.84 -16.97
N THR A 127 -2.17 1.01 -16.43
CA THR A 127 -1.48 -0.03 -15.65
C THR A 127 -1.62 0.27 -14.16
N THR A 128 -2.19 -0.65 -13.43
CA THR A 128 -2.33 -0.63 -11.97
C THR A 128 -1.24 -1.49 -11.34
N PHE A 129 -0.57 -0.93 -10.33
CA PHE A 129 0.42 -1.59 -9.48
C PHE A 129 -0.12 -1.71 -8.06
N TYR A 130 -0.03 -2.90 -7.50
CA TYR A 130 -0.33 -3.14 -6.09
C TYR A 130 0.97 -3.40 -5.34
N THR A 131 1.19 -2.67 -4.25
CA THR A 131 2.36 -2.84 -3.38
C THR A 131 2.02 -2.42 -1.96
N GLY A 132 2.20 -3.32 -0.99
CA GLY A 132 2.07 -2.98 0.44
C GLY A 132 0.67 -2.50 0.83
N ASN A 133 -0.38 -3.08 0.23
CA ASN A 133 -1.77 -2.63 0.37
C ASN A 133 -2.04 -1.20 -0.11
N ALA A 134 -1.20 -0.69 -1.02
CA ALA A 134 -1.45 0.53 -1.77
C ALA A 134 -1.59 0.19 -3.27
N GLU A 135 -2.46 0.92 -3.93
CA GLU A 135 -2.74 0.88 -5.35
C GLU A 135 -2.22 2.15 -6.01
N PHE A 136 -1.52 1.99 -7.12
CA PHE A 136 -1.02 3.07 -7.96
C PHE A 136 -1.43 2.80 -9.40
N ILE A 137 -1.73 3.84 -10.17
CA ILE A 137 -2.05 3.71 -11.59
C ILE A 137 -1.04 4.47 -12.45
N SER A 138 -0.90 4.08 -13.71
CA SER A 138 0.09 4.66 -14.62
C SER A 138 -0.36 4.66 -16.07
N ASN A 139 0.01 5.72 -16.80
CA ASN A 139 -0.02 5.82 -18.26
C ASN A 139 1.32 5.40 -18.92
N ASN A 140 2.19 4.71 -18.19
CA ASN A 140 3.58 4.34 -18.53
C ASN A 140 4.61 5.48 -18.49
N HIS A 141 4.21 6.73 -18.20
CA HIS A 141 5.13 7.85 -18.03
C HIS A 141 5.15 8.39 -16.60
N LYS A 142 3.97 8.60 -16.03
CA LYS A 142 3.76 8.94 -14.63
C LYS A 142 3.06 7.82 -13.89
N VAL A 143 3.24 7.83 -12.59
CA VAL A 143 2.52 6.98 -11.64
C VAL A 143 1.82 7.89 -10.64
N ILE A 144 0.55 7.63 -10.36
CA ILE A 144 -0.22 8.34 -9.33
C ILE A 144 -0.75 7.34 -8.31
N PHE A 145 -0.67 7.72 -7.04
CA PHE A 145 -1.36 7.01 -5.98
C PHE A 145 -2.87 7.00 -6.23
N SER A 146 -3.48 5.82 -6.12
CA SER A 146 -4.93 5.64 -6.21
C SER A 146 -5.53 5.42 -4.82
N SER A 147 -5.14 4.36 -4.12
CA SER A 147 -5.76 4.01 -2.83
C SER A 147 -4.80 3.28 -1.91
N ALA A 148 -5.05 3.30 -0.59
CA ALA A 148 -4.32 2.49 0.36
C ALA A 148 -5.13 2.14 1.60
N LYS A 149 -4.80 0.98 2.19
CA LYS A 149 -5.21 0.61 3.54
C LYS A 149 -4.32 1.29 4.57
N SER A 150 -4.93 1.93 5.57
CA SER A 150 -4.23 2.71 6.61
C SER A 150 -3.35 1.86 7.55
N GLY A 151 -3.56 0.54 7.59
CA GLY A 151 -2.84 -0.38 8.49
C GLY A 151 -1.31 -0.34 8.32
N ASN A 152 -0.85 -0.19 7.08
CA ASN A 152 0.58 -0.10 6.74
C ASN A 152 0.94 1.21 6.04
N ASN A 153 -0.05 2.07 5.80
CA ASN A 153 0.12 3.30 5.03
C ASN A 153 -0.33 4.50 5.83
N ARG A 154 0.39 5.62 5.66
CA ARG A 154 0.04 6.90 6.28
C ARG A 154 -0.14 7.96 5.22
N PHE A 155 -1.13 8.83 5.44
CA PHE A 155 -1.37 10.00 4.62
C PHE A 155 -0.83 11.24 5.33
N GLU A 156 -0.17 12.13 4.60
CA GLU A 156 0.55 13.27 5.19
C GLU A 156 0.24 14.56 4.46
N ILE A 157 0.07 15.66 5.22
CA ILE A 157 0.02 17.04 4.71
C ILE A 157 1.17 17.79 5.37
N ARG A 158 2.31 17.88 4.67
CA ARG A 158 3.57 18.38 5.26
C ARG A 158 3.46 19.79 5.80
N SER A 159 2.79 20.69 5.07
CA SER A 159 2.62 22.09 5.45
C SER A 159 1.89 22.29 6.78
N HIS A 160 1.12 21.28 7.21
CA HIS A 160 0.31 21.32 8.43
C HIS A 160 0.79 20.34 9.50
N HIS A 161 1.86 19.58 9.25
CA HIS A 161 2.33 18.50 10.13
C HIS A 161 1.20 17.51 10.49
N ILE A 162 0.29 17.27 9.55
CA ILE A 162 -0.79 16.29 9.70
C ILE A 162 -0.29 14.95 9.19
N ILE A 163 -0.42 13.92 10.02
CA ILE A 163 -0.15 12.53 9.67
C ILE A 163 -1.37 11.71 10.11
N LEU A 164 -1.99 11.04 9.15
CA LEU A 164 -3.15 10.18 9.35
C LEU A 164 -2.73 8.72 9.20
N THR A 165 -3.14 7.89 10.16
CA THR A 165 -2.78 6.47 10.25
C THR A 165 -4.00 5.65 10.63
N ASN A 166 -3.88 4.32 10.68
CA ASN A 166 -4.94 3.44 11.21
C ASN A 166 -5.36 3.74 12.67
N ASN A 167 -4.58 4.50 13.42
CA ASN A 167 -4.93 4.91 14.78
C ASN A 167 -5.72 6.22 14.82
N THR A 168 -5.77 6.97 13.73
CA THR A 168 -6.53 8.22 13.66
C THR A 168 -8.01 7.93 13.81
N THR A 169 -8.62 8.54 14.82
CA THR A 169 -10.06 8.47 15.07
C THR A 169 -10.82 9.54 14.32
N VAL A 170 -12.13 9.35 14.13
CA VAL A 170 -13.02 10.37 13.55
C VAL A 170 -12.94 11.69 14.31
N ALA A 171 -12.92 11.64 15.65
CA ALA A 171 -12.86 12.83 16.48
C ALA A 171 -11.53 13.60 16.34
N GLU A 172 -10.41 12.90 16.19
CA GLU A 172 -9.11 13.53 15.91
C GLU A 172 -9.07 14.12 14.51
N PHE A 173 -9.59 13.40 13.52
CA PHE A 173 -9.68 13.89 12.15
C PHE A 173 -10.52 15.17 12.07
N GLN A 174 -11.71 15.21 12.67
CA GLN A 174 -12.57 16.40 12.67
C GLN A 174 -11.94 17.60 13.38
N LYS A 175 -11.07 17.39 14.39
CA LYS A 175 -10.29 18.48 15.00
C LYS A 175 -9.27 19.07 14.03
N LEU A 176 -8.66 18.22 13.20
CA LEU A 176 -7.71 18.66 12.17
C LEU A 176 -8.42 19.30 10.98
N PHE A 177 -9.65 18.88 10.66
CA PHE A 177 -10.41 19.31 9.50
C PHE A 177 -11.83 19.78 9.87
N PRO A 178 -11.99 20.88 10.62
CA PRO A 178 -13.27 21.28 11.23
C PRO A 178 -14.34 21.73 10.23
N LYS A 179 -13.95 22.05 8.99
CA LYS A 179 -14.89 22.42 7.91
C LYS A 179 -15.51 21.22 7.21
N LEU A 180 -14.89 20.04 7.32
CA LEU A 180 -15.34 18.86 6.60
C LEU A 180 -16.54 18.24 7.30
N LYS A 181 -17.52 17.82 6.49
CA LYS A 181 -18.71 17.13 6.97
C LYS A 181 -18.52 15.63 6.76
N ILE A 182 -19.16 14.85 7.64
CA ILE A 182 -19.31 13.43 7.42
C ILE A 182 -20.25 13.26 6.23
N GLU A 183 -19.84 12.42 5.29
CA GLU A 183 -20.65 11.99 4.15
C GLU A 183 -21.33 10.67 4.47
N ASP A 184 -22.56 10.52 3.97
CA ASP A 184 -23.32 9.29 4.10
C ASP A 184 -22.71 8.20 3.22
N THR A 185 -22.67 6.98 3.73
CA THR A 185 -22.27 5.79 2.97
C THR A 185 -23.35 4.72 3.09
N ASP A 186 -23.53 3.91 2.05
CA ASP A 186 -24.48 2.79 2.07
C ASP A 186 -24.08 1.67 3.06
N ARG A 187 -22.88 1.77 3.65
CA ARG A 187 -22.29 0.73 4.48
C ARG A 187 -22.42 1.09 5.96
N LYS A 188 -22.99 0.16 6.73
CA LYS A 188 -23.06 0.29 8.19
C LYS A 188 -21.66 0.46 8.78
N ASN A 189 -21.54 1.35 9.77
CA ASN A 189 -20.31 1.68 10.50
C ASN A 189 -19.18 2.27 9.65
N ILE A 190 -19.47 2.76 8.45
CA ILE A 190 -18.50 3.49 7.64
C ILE A 190 -18.91 4.96 7.55
N GLN A 191 -17.97 5.83 7.87
CA GLN A 191 -18.09 7.27 7.72
C GLN A 191 -17.02 7.72 6.73
N SER A 192 -17.36 8.61 5.80
CA SER A 192 -16.39 9.18 4.88
C SER A 192 -16.27 10.69 5.02
N PHE A 193 -15.12 11.19 4.60
CA PHE A 193 -14.83 12.61 4.42
C PHE A 193 -14.13 12.78 3.08
N SER A 194 -14.49 13.82 2.34
CA SER A 194 -13.76 14.24 1.14
C SER A 194 -13.04 15.55 1.36
N ILE A 195 -11.88 15.69 0.71
CA ILE A 195 -11.18 16.98 0.54
C ILE A 195 -10.95 17.16 -0.96
N PRO A 196 -11.60 18.15 -1.61
CA PRO A 196 -11.37 18.42 -3.02
C PRO A 196 -9.90 18.68 -3.31
N VAL A 197 -9.40 18.26 -4.47
CA VAL A 197 -8.01 18.52 -4.86
C VAL A 197 -7.79 19.90 -5.47
N GLY A 198 -8.87 20.62 -5.76
CA GLY A 198 -8.87 21.97 -6.31
C GLY A 198 -10.23 22.65 -6.14
N LYS A 199 -10.29 23.94 -6.47
CA LYS A 199 -11.48 24.79 -6.23
C LYS A 199 -12.69 24.43 -7.10
N GLU A 200 -12.45 23.90 -8.29
CA GLU A 200 -13.48 23.65 -9.33
C GLU A 200 -13.30 22.25 -9.94
N THR A 201 -12.91 21.29 -9.11
CA THR A 201 -12.79 19.89 -9.49
C THR A 201 -13.60 19.04 -8.53
N GLU A 202 -14.18 17.98 -9.07
CA GLU A 202 -14.87 16.96 -8.28
C GLU A 202 -13.90 15.92 -7.72
N ASP A 203 -12.68 15.85 -8.27
CA ASP A 203 -11.61 14.98 -7.78
C ASP A 203 -11.28 15.31 -6.32
N SER A 204 -11.16 14.27 -5.49
CA SER A 204 -11.07 14.43 -4.04
C SER A 204 -10.19 13.38 -3.39
N PHE A 205 -9.47 13.77 -2.34
CA PHE A 205 -8.97 12.80 -1.36
C PHE A 205 -10.12 12.36 -0.48
N MET A 206 -10.43 11.07 -0.51
CA MET A 206 -11.46 10.46 0.33
C MET A 206 -10.81 9.67 1.46
N PHE A 207 -11.38 9.80 2.66
CA PHE A 207 -10.95 9.12 3.87
C PHE A 207 -12.13 8.34 4.43
N TYR A 208 -12.03 7.03 4.56
CA TYR A 208 -13.09 6.23 5.18
C TYR A 208 -12.66 5.71 6.54
N PHE A 209 -13.55 5.90 7.50
CA PHE A 209 -13.43 5.45 8.86
C PHE A 209 -14.37 4.29 9.06
N LYS A 210 -13.83 3.14 9.44
CA LYS A 210 -14.59 1.95 9.81
C LYS A 210 -14.51 1.76 11.31
N ASP A 211 -15.66 1.60 11.95
CA ASP A 211 -15.76 1.44 13.41
C ASP A 211 -15.02 2.57 14.18
N GLY A 212 -15.08 3.80 13.63
CA GLY A 212 -14.53 5.02 14.23
C GLY A 212 -13.03 5.27 13.99
N LYS A 213 -12.32 4.40 13.26
CA LYS A 213 -10.89 4.55 12.92
C LYS A 213 -10.66 4.56 11.42
N LEU A 214 -9.66 5.29 10.96
CA LEU A 214 -9.29 5.35 9.54
C LEU A 214 -8.94 3.93 9.05
N ASP A 215 -9.65 3.44 8.03
CA ASP A 215 -9.45 2.10 7.45
C ASP A 215 -8.72 2.17 6.09
N ASN A 216 -9.12 3.13 5.27
CA ASN A 216 -8.51 3.38 3.96
C ASN A 216 -8.67 4.85 3.56
N PHE A 217 -7.83 5.24 2.62
CA PHE A 217 -7.92 6.52 1.93
C PHE A 217 -7.59 6.33 0.46
N ASN A 218 -8.17 7.15 -0.40
CA ASN A 218 -7.91 7.11 -1.83
C ASN A 218 -8.00 8.51 -2.42
N LEU A 219 -7.33 8.69 -3.54
CA LEU A 219 -7.59 9.77 -4.45
C LEU A 219 -8.67 9.30 -5.42
N TRP A 220 -9.85 9.89 -5.30
CA TRP A 220 -11.00 9.63 -6.16
C TRP A 220 -11.03 10.65 -7.28
N TRP A 221 -11.40 10.19 -8.48
CA TRP A 221 -11.51 11.02 -9.67
C TRP A 221 -12.90 10.85 -10.29
N LEU A 222 -13.45 11.96 -10.79
CA LEU A 222 -14.63 11.92 -11.64
C LEU A 222 -14.19 11.89 -13.10
N LEU A 223 -14.19 10.69 -13.70
CA LEU A 223 -13.68 10.47 -15.06
C LEU A 223 -14.78 10.32 -16.12
N CYS A 224 -16.03 10.12 -15.70
CA CYS A 224 -17.24 10.34 -16.49
C CYS A 224 -18.01 11.49 -15.81
#